data_AF-A0A4C1XWV3-F1
#
_entry.id   AF-A0A4C1XWV3-F1
#
_cell.length_a   1.000
_cell.length_b   1.000
_cell.length_c   1.000
_cell.angle_alpha   90.00
_cell.angle_beta   90.00
_cell.angle_gamma   90.00
#
_symmetry.space_group_name_H-M   'P 1'
#
loop_
_entity.id
_entity.type
_entity.pdbx_description
1 polymer ?
#
loop_
_entity_poly.entity_id
_entity_poly.type
_entity_poly.pdbx_seq_one_letter_code
_entity_poly.pdbx_strand_id
1 'polypeptide(L)'
;MPTPGLLNLNSVGRHKPKNISLISFNANGLIGSSVELAKCALEYKADIIMVQEIHLKSYFSNSCKISNFILLWTDRQGAPKGGTAIYYNRALYCCPIDTPPLIHLEATACRLSMAGHGILILVSVCLPPKKELLRSDLEALFALEDAVILFSDLNSKGTN
;
A
#
# COMPACT_ATOMS: atom_id res chain seq x y z
N MET A 1 43.00 -3.69 16.12
CA MET A 1 42.57 -2.52 15.32
C MET A 1 41.09 -2.69 14.98
N PRO A 2 40.17 -1.87 15.49
CA PRO A 2 38.77 -1.91 15.09
C PRO A 2 38.51 -0.96 13.92
N THR A 3 37.75 -1.43 12.93
CA THR A 3 37.30 -0.70 11.75
C THR A 3 36.35 0.44 12.13
N PRO A 4 36.47 1.66 11.57
CA PRO A 4 35.65 2.80 11.98
C PRO A 4 34.26 2.80 11.33
N GLY A 5 33.24 2.99 12.16
CA GLY A 5 32.16 3.96 11.91
C GLY A 5 31.14 3.63 10.83
N LEU A 6 30.18 2.77 11.16
CA LEU A 6 28.85 2.83 10.55
C LEU A 6 28.26 4.22 10.85
N LEU A 7 28.03 5.03 9.81
CA LEU A 7 27.37 6.32 9.97
C LEU A 7 25.99 6.10 10.57
N ASN A 8 25.83 6.58 11.80
CA ASN A 8 24.60 6.65 12.55
C ASN A 8 23.65 7.58 11.79
N LEU A 9 22.86 7.03 10.87
CA LEU A 9 21.72 7.74 10.31
C LEU A 9 20.66 7.75 11.41
N ASN A 10 20.70 8.80 12.25
CA ASN A 10 19.78 9.07 13.34
C ASN A 10 18.38 8.51 13.03
N SER A 11 18.00 7.40 13.66
CA SER A 11 16.62 6.93 13.61
C SER A 11 15.79 7.92 14.42
N VAL A 12 15.34 8.99 13.77
CA VAL A 12 14.18 9.73 14.25
C VAL A 12 13.11 8.67 14.49
N GLY A 13 12.73 8.49 15.76
CA GLY A 13 11.77 7.46 16.13
C GLY A 13 10.52 7.57 15.26
N ARG A 14 9.91 6.42 14.94
CA ARG A 14 8.64 6.42 14.20
C ARG A 14 7.63 7.31 14.93
N HIS A 15 6.92 8.15 14.20
CA HIS A 15 5.98 9.12 14.77
C HIS A 15 4.54 8.81 14.35
N LYS A 16 3.60 9.33 15.15
CA LYS A 16 2.16 9.27 14.86
C LYS A 16 1.74 10.62 14.25
N PRO A 17 1.29 10.67 12.99
CA PRO A 17 0.93 11.93 12.36
C PRO A 17 -0.42 12.44 12.87
N LYS A 18 -0.63 13.77 12.80
CA LYS A 18 -1.95 14.40 13.05
C LYS A 18 -2.79 14.48 11.77
N ASN A 19 -2.13 14.72 10.64
CA ASN A 19 -2.71 14.78 9.31
C ASN A 19 -1.91 13.83 8.40
N ILE A 20 -2.54 13.29 7.37
CA ILE A 20 -1.87 12.40 6.43
C ILE A 20 -2.24 12.72 4.98
N SER A 21 -1.27 12.62 4.07
CA SER A 21 -1.47 12.73 2.63
C SER A 21 -1.43 11.34 1.98
N LEU A 22 -2.51 10.98 1.28
CA LEU A 22 -2.67 9.69 0.61
C LEU A 22 -2.71 9.87 -0.91
N ILE A 23 -2.01 9.02 -1.64
CA ILE A 23 -2.14 8.88 -3.10
C ILE A 23 -2.71 7.50 -3.40
N SER A 24 -3.68 7.40 -4.32
CA SER A 24 -4.10 6.15 -4.94
C SER A 24 -3.74 6.16 -6.41
N PHE A 25 -3.20 5.06 -6.93
CA PHE A 25 -2.71 4.98 -8.30
C PHE A 25 -2.86 3.57 -8.89
N ASN A 26 -3.60 3.44 -9.98
CA ASN A 26 -3.55 2.24 -10.81
C ASN A 26 -2.30 2.30 -11.69
N ALA A 27 -1.34 1.41 -11.45
CA ALA A 27 -0.06 1.43 -12.15
C ALA A 27 -0.10 0.74 -13.51
N ASN A 28 -1.03 -0.20 -13.73
CA ASN A 28 -1.03 -1.08 -14.91
C ASN A 28 0.39 -1.60 -15.26
N GLY A 29 1.13 -2.01 -14.23
CA GLY A 29 2.56 -2.34 -14.28
C GLY A 29 3.45 -1.30 -13.57
N LEU A 30 3.82 -1.59 -12.32
CA LEU A 30 4.56 -0.68 -11.44
C LEU A 30 6.01 -0.40 -11.88
N ILE A 31 6.67 -1.36 -12.56
CA ILE A 31 8.08 -1.21 -12.97
C ILE A 31 8.26 0.00 -13.90
N GLY A 32 7.31 0.24 -14.80
CA GLY A 32 7.41 1.34 -15.78
C GLY A 32 7.18 2.72 -15.18
N SER A 33 6.45 2.81 -14.06
CA SER A 33 5.99 4.07 -13.48
C SER A 33 6.66 4.46 -12.16
N SER A 34 7.59 3.65 -11.64
CA SER A 34 8.16 3.84 -10.29
C SER A 34 8.87 5.18 -10.11
N VAL A 35 9.60 5.64 -11.14
CA VAL A 35 10.32 6.92 -11.12
C VAL A 35 9.37 8.12 -11.10
N GLU A 36 8.31 8.07 -11.90
CA GLU A 36 7.29 9.12 -11.94
C GLU A 36 6.47 9.14 -10.65
N LEU A 37 6.13 7.96 -10.13
CA LEU A 37 5.44 7.81 -8.86
C LEU A 37 6.27 8.39 -7.71
N ALA A 38 7.59 8.19 -7.71
CA ALA A 38 8.48 8.78 -6.73
C ALA A 38 8.52 10.32 -6.80
N LYS A 39 8.52 10.90 -8.01
CA LYS A 39 8.44 12.36 -8.19
C LYS A 39 7.11 12.91 -7.70
N CYS A 40 6.01 12.26 -8.07
CA CYS A 40 4.66 12.61 -7.62
C CYS A 40 4.56 12.58 -6.09
N ALA A 41 5.05 11.51 -5.47
CA ALA A 41 5.07 11.38 -4.01
C ALA A 41 5.84 12.52 -3.33
N LEU A 42 6.96 12.95 -3.90
CA LEU A 42 7.75 14.07 -3.39
C LEU A 42 7.02 15.41 -3.56
N GLU A 43 6.45 15.65 -4.74
CA GLU A 43 5.75 16.88 -5.09
C GLU A 43 4.53 17.13 -4.19
N TYR A 44 3.71 16.09 -4.00
CA TYR A 44 2.51 16.16 -3.16
C TYR A 44 2.76 15.84 -1.69
N LYS A 45 4.03 15.63 -1.30
CA LYS A 45 4.44 15.26 0.06
C LYS A 45 3.60 14.10 0.60
N ALA A 46 3.43 13.06 -0.22
CA ALA A 46 2.65 11.90 0.14
C ALA A 46 3.28 11.18 1.33
N ASP A 47 2.44 10.72 2.24
CA ASP A 47 2.86 9.90 3.37
C ASP A 47 2.67 8.42 3.06
N ILE A 48 1.60 8.10 2.33
CA ILE A 48 1.24 6.74 1.93
C ILE A 48 0.72 6.75 0.48
N ILE A 49 1.13 5.74 -0.28
CA ILE A 49 0.74 5.55 -1.68
C ILE A 49 0.16 4.14 -1.79
N MET A 50 -1.10 4.04 -2.21
CA MET A 50 -1.78 2.77 -2.47
C MET A 50 -1.80 2.53 -3.98
N VAL A 51 -1.25 1.40 -4.39
CA VAL A 51 -1.07 1.07 -5.80
C VAL A 51 -1.88 -0.18 -6.16
N GLN A 52 -2.59 -0.11 -7.28
CA GLN A 52 -3.33 -1.22 -7.89
C GLN A 52 -2.64 -1.66 -9.19
N GLU A 53 -2.89 -2.91 -9.63
CA GLU A 53 -2.37 -3.47 -10.88
C GLU A 53 -0.85 -3.37 -11.00
N ILE A 54 -0.12 -3.87 -10.00
CA ILE A 54 1.36 -3.73 -9.94
C ILE A 54 2.11 -4.62 -10.93
N HIS A 55 1.54 -5.77 -11.30
CA HIS A 55 2.10 -6.77 -12.25
C HIS A 55 3.55 -7.17 -11.92
N LEU A 56 3.90 -7.23 -10.65
CA LEU A 56 5.23 -7.68 -10.23
C LEU A 56 5.35 -9.19 -10.37
N LYS A 57 6.57 -9.68 -10.57
CA LYS A 57 6.94 -11.07 -10.29
C LYS A 57 7.86 -11.07 -9.08
N SER A 58 7.83 -12.14 -8.29
CA SER A 58 8.51 -12.29 -6.98
C SER A 58 10.01 -11.91 -6.93
N TYR A 59 10.71 -11.73 -8.06
CA TYR A 59 12.14 -11.41 -8.13
C TYR A 59 12.48 -9.93 -8.46
N PHE A 60 11.49 -9.04 -8.66
CA PHE A 60 11.72 -7.65 -9.10
C PHE A 60 11.61 -6.57 -7.99
N SER A 61 11.58 -6.94 -6.71
CA SER A 61 11.32 -5.98 -5.62
C SER A 61 12.32 -4.81 -5.52
N ASN A 62 13.52 -4.95 -6.09
CA ASN A 62 14.53 -3.89 -6.06
C ASN A 62 14.28 -2.74 -7.05
N SER A 63 13.57 -2.97 -8.17
CA SER A 63 13.37 -1.93 -9.20
C SER A 63 12.26 -0.94 -8.86
N CYS A 64 11.43 -1.25 -7.87
CA CYS A 64 10.25 -0.46 -7.48
C CYS A 64 10.47 0.32 -6.17
N LYS A 65 11.71 0.43 -5.68
CA LYS A 65 11.99 1.11 -4.41
C LYS A 65 11.86 2.64 -4.56
N ILE A 66 11.06 3.24 -3.68
CA ILE A 66 10.97 4.69 -3.51
C ILE A 66 11.74 5.07 -2.23
N SER A 67 12.62 6.07 -2.33
CA SER A 67 13.41 6.53 -1.18
C SER A 67 12.53 6.97 -0.02
N ASN A 68 12.92 6.65 1.21
CA ASN A 68 12.16 6.90 2.44
C ASN A 68 10.84 6.14 2.61
N PHE A 69 10.40 5.36 1.62
CA PHE A 69 9.22 4.51 1.76
C PHE A 69 9.61 3.05 2.06
N ILE A 70 8.68 2.34 2.69
CA ILE A 70 8.65 0.89 2.80
C ILE A 70 7.56 0.40 1.84
N LEU A 71 7.87 -0.61 1.04
CA LEU A 71 6.96 -1.22 0.07
C LEU A 71 6.41 -2.53 0.63
N LEU A 72 5.08 -2.59 0.78
CA LEU A 72 4.31 -3.80 1.04
C LEU A 72 3.59 -4.18 -0.26
N TRP A 73 3.51 -5.47 -0.58
CA TRP A 73 2.74 -5.90 -1.73
C TRP A 73 2.21 -7.30 -1.55
N THR A 74 1.14 -7.57 -2.30
CA THR A 74 0.57 -8.90 -2.47
C THR A 74 0.53 -9.17 -3.96
N ASP A 75 1.25 -10.21 -4.38
CA ASP A 75 1.28 -10.68 -5.76
C ASP A 75 0.11 -11.63 -6.02
N ARG A 76 -0.33 -11.71 -7.27
CA ARG A 76 -1.36 -12.66 -7.69
C ARG A 76 -0.73 -14.04 -7.85
N GLN A 77 -1.23 -15.02 -7.10
CA GLN A 77 -0.80 -16.40 -7.29
C GLN A 77 -1.43 -17.01 -8.55
N GLY A 78 -0.60 -17.58 -9.43
CA GLY A 78 -1.05 -18.47 -10.51
C GLY A 78 -1.63 -17.80 -11.77
N ALA A 79 -1.59 -16.47 -11.88
CA ALA A 79 -2.06 -15.77 -13.08
C ALA A 79 -1.26 -14.48 -13.35
N PRO A 80 -1.09 -14.09 -14.64
CA PRO A 80 -0.46 -12.82 -14.97
C PRO A 80 -1.40 -11.65 -14.63
N LYS A 81 -0.79 -10.51 -14.27
CA LYS A 81 -1.48 -9.23 -13.97
C LYS A 81 -2.26 -9.23 -12.65
N GLY A 82 -2.63 -8.05 -12.17
CA GLY A 82 -3.17 -7.83 -10.82
C GLY A 82 -2.09 -7.44 -9.82
N GLY A 83 -2.35 -7.77 -8.55
CA GLY A 83 -1.57 -7.43 -7.39
C GLY A 83 -1.83 -6.02 -6.88
N THR A 84 -1.60 -5.84 -5.59
CA THR A 84 -1.72 -4.55 -4.91
C THR A 84 -0.46 -4.25 -4.12
N ALA A 85 -0.18 -2.97 -3.91
CA ALA A 85 0.92 -2.54 -3.08
C ALA A 85 0.56 -1.32 -2.24
N ILE A 86 1.30 -1.14 -1.16
CA ILE A 86 1.30 0.06 -0.32
C ILE A 86 2.74 0.50 -0.12
N TYR A 87 3.04 1.74 -0.48
CA TYR A 87 4.21 2.44 0.01
C TYR A 87 3.81 3.27 1.22
N TYR A 88 4.52 3.16 2.34
CA TYR A 88 4.37 4.09 3.45
C TYR A 88 5.71 4.68 3.88
N ASN A 89 5.70 5.95 4.26
CA ASN A 89 6.88 6.65 4.74
C ASN A 89 7.42 5.94 6.00
N ARG A 90 8.70 5.55 5.99
CA ARG A 90 9.35 4.77 7.06
C ARG A 90 9.38 5.48 8.41
N ALA A 91 9.21 6.81 8.41
CA ALA A 91 9.12 7.61 9.63
C ALA A 91 7.76 7.46 10.34
N LEU A 92 6.75 6.87 9.70
CA LEU A 92 5.42 6.68 10.28
C LEU A 92 5.38 5.46 11.20
N TYR A 93 4.55 5.53 12.24
CA TYR A 93 4.14 4.37 13.01
C TYR A 93 3.09 3.58 12.23
N CYS A 94 3.58 2.86 11.22
CA CYS A 94 2.80 2.01 10.33
C CYS A 94 3.41 0.61 10.27
N CYS A 95 2.58 -0.42 10.20
CA CYS A 95 3.02 -1.80 10.03
C CYS A 95 2.07 -2.57 9.10
N PRO A 96 2.57 -3.59 8.36
CA PRO A 96 1.71 -4.49 7.61
C PRO A 96 0.74 -5.21 8.54
N ILE A 97 -0.42 -5.57 8.01
CA ILE A 97 -1.36 -6.50 8.65
C ILE A 97 -1.77 -7.56 7.63
N ASP A 98 -2.14 -8.73 8.15
CA ASP A 98 -2.69 -9.79 7.31
C ASP A 98 -4.10 -9.39 6.86
N THR A 99 -4.38 -9.62 5.59
CA THR A 99 -5.72 -9.45 5.04
C THR A 99 -6.57 -10.68 5.38
N PRO A 100 -7.88 -10.51 5.59
CA PRO A 100 -8.79 -11.64 5.75
C PRO A 100 -8.79 -12.48 4.46
N PRO A 101 -9.23 -13.75 4.51
CA PRO A 101 -9.37 -14.55 3.29
C PRO A 101 -10.40 -13.90 2.35
N LEU A 102 -9.96 -13.51 1.17
CA LEU A 102 -10.79 -12.92 0.11
C LEU A 102 -10.98 -13.93 -1.03
N ILE A 103 -12.15 -13.90 -1.66
CA ILE A 103 -12.50 -14.85 -2.72
C ILE A 103 -12.08 -14.32 -4.09
N HIS A 104 -12.41 -13.07 -4.38
CA HIS A 104 -12.16 -12.42 -5.67
C HIS A 104 -11.24 -11.23 -5.57
N LEU A 105 -11.32 -10.45 -4.49
CA LEU A 105 -10.48 -9.28 -4.31
C LEU A 105 -9.03 -9.65 -3.96
N GLU A 106 -8.10 -8.88 -4.50
CA GLU A 106 -6.71 -8.88 -4.08
C GLU A 106 -6.47 -7.63 -3.23
N ALA A 107 -5.86 -7.78 -2.06
CA ALA A 107 -5.69 -6.69 -1.13
C ALA A 107 -4.34 -6.73 -0.44
N THR A 108 -3.80 -5.53 -0.18
CA THR A 108 -2.65 -5.30 0.70
C THR A 108 -3.09 -4.29 1.74
N ALA A 109 -2.82 -4.56 3.01
CA ALA A 109 -3.27 -3.73 4.11
C ALA A 109 -2.13 -3.34 5.05
N CYS A 110 -2.26 -2.16 5.65
CA CYS A 110 -1.40 -1.72 6.73
C CYS A 110 -2.20 -0.99 7.82
N ARG A 111 -1.64 -1.00 9.02
CA ARG A 111 -2.21 -0.35 10.20
C ARG A 111 -1.37 0.87 10.55
N LEU A 112 -2.01 2.03 10.64
CA LEU A 112 -1.40 3.33 10.89
C LEU A 112 -1.91 3.92 12.20
N SER A 113 -1.01 4.22 13.13
CA SER A 113 -1.36 4.94 14.36
C SER A 113 -1.37 6.45 14.15
N MET A 114 -2.52 7.09 14.39
CA MET A 114 -2.68 8.55 14.32
C MET A 114 -2.55 9.20 15.70
N ALA A 115 -2.02 10.42 15.76
CA ALA A 115 -1.96 11.19 16.99
C ALA A 115 -3.35 11.76 17.33
N GLY A 116 -3.95 11.27 18.41
CA GLY A 116 -5.23 11.76 18.92
C GLY A 116 -6.48 11.21 18.21
N HIS A 117 -6.34 10.35 17.19
CA HIS A 117 -7.45 9.86 16.36
C HIS A 117 -7.55 8.33 16.25
N GLY A 118 -6.89 7.60 17.15
CA GLY A 118 -6.91 6.14 17.15
C GLY A 118 -6.08 5.56 16.01
N ILE A 119 -6.50 4.40 15.51
CA ILE A 119 -5.77 3.64 14.50
C ILE A 119 -6.60 3.58 13.22
N LEU A 120 -5.93 3.75 12.09
CA LEU A 120 -6.51 3.60 10.75
C LEU A 120 -5.97 2.33 10.11
N ILE A 121 -6.84 1.56 9.48
CA ILE A 121 -6.46 0.47 8.59
C ILE A 121 -6.61 0.97 7.16
N LEU A 122 -5.51 0.92 6.41
CA LEU A 122 -5.47 1.35 5.02
C LEU A 122 -5.34 0.12 4.13
N VAL A 123 -6.25 0.00 3.16
CA VAL A 123 -6.31 -1.17 2.28
C VAL A 123 -6.26 -0.72 0.82
N SER A 124 -5.23 -1.16 0.11
CA SER A 124 -5.19 -1.09 -1.36
C SER A 124 -5.83 -2.34 -1.93
N VAL A 125 -6.84 -2.18 -2.78
CA VAL A 125 -7.66 -3.27 -3.30
C VAL A 125 -7.69 -3.25 -4.83
N CYS A 126 -7.58 -4.42 -5.44
CA CYS A 126 -7.75 -4.62 -6.87
C CYS A 126 -8.80 -5.70 -7.12
N LEU A 127 -9.71 -5.46 -8.08
CA LEU A 127 -10.62 -6.47 -8.60
C LEU A 127 -10.01 -7.06 -9.88
N PRO A 128 -9.55 -8.33 -9.87
CA PRO A 128 -8.98 -8.94 -11.06
C PRO A 128 -9.96 -8.96 -12.23
N PRO A 129 -9.47 -8.89 -13.48
CA PRO A 129 -10.33 -8.92 -14.66
C PRO A 129 -11.16 -10.21 -14.69
N LYS A 130 -12.43 -10.09 -15.11
CA LYS A 130 -13.42 -11.18 -15.21
C LYS A 130 -13.87 -11.75 -13.85
N LYS A 131 -13.55 -11.09 -12.74
CA LYS A 131 -14.16 -11.38 -11.44
C LYS A 131 -15.24 -10.35 -11.16
N GLU A 132 -16.27 -10.80 -10.44
CA GLU A 132 -17.33 -9.93 -9.94
C GLU A 132 -16.98 -9.48 -8.53
N LEU A 133 -17.28 -8.22 -8.23
CA LEU A 133 -17.15 -7.68 -6.88
C LEU A 133 -18.14 -8.38 -5.96
N LEU A 134 -17.62 -9.13 -4.99
CA LEU A 134 -18.46 -9.80 -4.00
C LEU A 134 -18.65 -8.91 -2.78
N ARG A 135 -19.91 -8.76 -2.37
CA ARG A 135 -20.25 -8.07 -1.13
C ARG A 135 -19.55 -8.69 0.08
N SER A 136 -19.39 -10.02 0.11
CA SER A 136 -18.71 -10.75 1.17
C SER A 136 -17.24 -10.35 1.34
N ASP A 137 -16.53 -10.08 0.23
CA ASP A 137 -15.13 -9.66 0.30
C ASP A 137 -15.02 -8.25 0.90
N LEU A 138 -15.94 -7.35 0.54
CA LEU A 138 -16.01 -6.01 1.14
C LEU A 138 -16.37 -6.08 2.62
N GLU A 139 -17.36 -6.88 3.00
CA GLU A 139 -17.74 -7.09 4.40
C GLU A 139 -16.59 -7.65 5.22
N ALA A 140 -15.80 -8.59 4.67
CA ALA A 140 -14.60 -9.09 5.32
C ALA A 140 -13.55 -7.99 5.56
N LEU A 141 -13.33 -7.11 4.58
CA LEU A 141 -12.41 -5.97 4.72
C LEU A 141 -12.92 -4.93 5.72
N PHE A 142 -14.22 -4.64 5.75
CA PHE A 142 -14.83 -3.70 6.69
C PHE A 142 -15.00 -4.27 8.10
N ALA A 143 -14.92 -5.58 8.27
CA ALA A 143 -14.93 -6.25 9.57
C ALA A 143 -13.58 -6.18 10.30
N LEU A 144 -12.55 -5.56 9.69
CA LEU A 144 -11.29 -5.25 10.36
C LEU A 144 -11.56 -4.31 11.55
N GLU A 145 -10.91 -4.56 12.70
CA GLU A 145 -11.30 -4.02 14.02
C GLU A 145 -11.24 -2.48 14.15
N ASP A 146 -10.40 -1.81 13.37
CA ASP A 146 -10.16 -0.37 13.42
C ASP A 146 -10.85 0.36 12.24
N ALA A 147 -10.84 1.69 12.25
CA ALA A 147 -11.41 2.47 11.15
C ALA A 147 -10.72 2.17 9.81
N VAL A 148 -11.47 1.66 8.84
CA VAL A 148 -10.95 1.21 7.55
C VAL A 148 -11.12 2.29 6.49
N ILE A 149 -10.04 2.54 5.74
CA ILE A 149 -10.07 3.32 4.49
C ILE A 149 -9.61 2.40 3.36
N LEU A 150 -10.48 2.23 2.37
CA LEU A 150 -10.26 1.38 1.21
C LEU A 150 -10.06 2.24 -0.04
N PHE A 151 -8.99 1.96 -0.78
CA PHE A 151 -8.76 2.55 -2.10
C PHE A 151 -8.68 1.44 -3.15
N SER A 152 -9.42 1.62 -4.24
CA SER A 152 -9.52 0.60 -5.28
C SER A 152 -9.84 1.20 -6.63
N ASP A 153 -9.34 0.53 -7.67
CA ASP A 153 -9.92 0.60 -9.00
C ASP A 153 -10.84 -0.61 -9.20
N LEU A 154 -12.15 -0.41 -9.00
CA LEU A 154 -13.16 -1.45 -9.10
C LEU A 154 -13.61 -1.74 -10.53
N ASN A 155 -13.13 -0.96 -11.52
CA ASN A 155 -13.58 -1.05 -12.92
C ASN A 155 -15.12 -1.01 -13.09
N SER A 156 -15.82 -0.38 -12.16
CA SER A 156 -17.28 -0.28 -12.12
C SER A 156 -17.74 1.17 -12.07
N LYS A 157 -18.88 1.48 -12.70
CA LYS A 157 -19.53 2.79 -12.58
C LYS A 157 -20.50 2.78 -11.40
N GLY A 158 -20.44 3.81 -10.56
CA GLY A 158 -21.44 4.02 -9.53
C GLY A 158 -22.81 4.29 -10.16
N THR A 159 -23.84 3.64 -9.64
CA THR A 159 -25.23 3.99 -9.92
C THR A 159 -25.80 4.59 -8.65
N ASN A 160 -26.49 5.73 -8.78
CA ASN A 160 -27.11 6.46 -7.67
C ASN A 160 -28.48 5.86 -7.30
#